data_AF-A0A5C8L7Y9-F1
#
_entry.id   AF-A0A5C8L7Y9-F1
#
_cell.length_a   1.000
_cell.length_b   1.000
_cell.length_c   1.000
_cell.angle_alpha   90.00
_cell.angle_beta   90.00
_cell.angle_gamma   90.00
#
_symmetry.space_group_name_H-M   'P 1'
#
loop_
_entity.id
_entity.type
_entity.pdbx_description
1 polymer ?
#
loop_
_entity_poly.entity_id
_entity_poly.type
_entity_poly.pdbx_seq_one_letter_code
_entity_poly.pdbx_strand_id
1 'polypeptide(L)'
;MELIIKTKIKMKKIVSLLLFFAVSMAFAQSKNARTSLVVDGVCGMCKERIEKASIKTKGVKSAIWNVETHELKLIYNAKKADLGEVKQNILAVGHDVNDLKASDEAYNSVHACCRYRDEAVKDDHKKEKDQ
;
A
#
# COMPACT_ATOMS: atom_id res chain seq x y z
N MET A 1 60.23 -19.75 -6.67
CA MET A 1 59.12 -20.05 -7.61
C MET A 1 57.86 -20.52 -6.88
N GLU A 2 57.93 -21.50 -5.96
CA GLU A 2 56.75 -21.99 -5.20
C GLU A 2 55.97 -20.93 -4.40
N LEU A 3 56.68 -20.01 -3.73
CA LEU A 3 56.03 -18.99 -2.87
C LEU A 3 55.11 -18.05 -3.68
N ILE A 4 55.51 -17.73 -4.91
CA ILE A 4 54.77 -16.88 -5.87
C ILE A 4 53.52 -17.62 -6.38
N ILE A 5 53.63 -18.94 -6.59
CA ILE A 5 52.50 -19.78 -7.00
C ILE A 5 51.46 -19.87 -5.86
N LYS A 6 51.89 -20.07 -4.62
CA LYS A 6 51.01 -20.12 -3.44
C LYS A 6 50.25 -18.81 -3.22
N THR A 7 50.91 -17.66 -3.39
CA THR A 7 50.28 -16.33 -3.28
C THR A 7 49.28 -16.06 -4.40
N LYS A 8 49.59 -16.42 -5.66
CA LYS A 8 48.63 -16.33 -6.78
C LYS A 8 47.42 -17.23 -6.59
N ILE A 9 47.60 -18.44 -6.05
CA ILE A 9 46.49 -19.35 -5.71
C ILE A 9 45.63 -18.77 -4.60
N LYS A 10 46.24 -18.21 -3.54
CA LYS A 10 45.52 -17.55 -2.44
C LYS A 10 44.71 -16.34 -2.96
N MET A 11 45.29 -15.57 -3.87
CA MET A 11 44.63 -14.42 -4.49
C MET A 11 43.47 -14.82 -5.42
N LYS A 12 43.64 -15.87 -6.23
CA LYS A 12 42.55 -16.44 -7.04
C LYS A 12 41.38 -16.95 -6.18
N LYS A 13 41.67 -17.57 -5.03
CA LYS A 13 40.63 -18.01 -4.08
C LYS A 13 39.88 -16.82 -3.47
N ILE A 14 40.58 -15.75 -3.12
CA ILE A 14 39.97 -14.51 -2.59
C ILE A 14 39.09 -13.85 -3.66
N VAL A 15 39.58 -13.72 -4.90
CA VAL A 15 38.80 -13.15 -6.01
C VAL A 15 37.56 -14.01 -6.31
N SER A 16 37.70 -15.34 -6.31
CA SER A 16 36.57 -16.26 -6.51
C SER A 16 35.52 -16.16 -5.40
N LEU A 17 35.95 -15.97 -4.14
CA LEU A 17 35.05 -15.81 -3.00
C LEU A 17 34.30 -14.46 -3.06
N LEU A 18 34.99 -13.39 -3.44
CA LEU A 18 34.38 -12.07 -3.64
C LEU A 18 33.36 -12.08 -4.80
N LEU A 19 33.65 -12.80 -5.89
CA LEU A 19 32.72 -12.94 -7.01
C LEU A 19 31.45 -13.69 -6.61
N PHE A 20 31.58 -14.73 -5.77
CA PHE A 20 30.44 -15.48 -5.23
C PHE A 20 29.58 -14.61 -4.30
N PHE A 21 30.21 -13.75 -3.48
CA PHE A 21 29.51 -12.84 -2.59
C PHE A 21 28.80 -11.68 -3.34
N ALA A 22 29.33 -11.24 -4.48
CA ALA A 22 28.69 -10.20 -5.29
C ALA A 22 27.34 -10.67 -5.90
N VAL A 23 27.20 -11.95 -6.23
CA VAL A 23 25.96 -12.51 -6.82
C VAL A 23 24.81 -12.56 -5.81
N SER A 24 25.08 -12.78 -4.52
CA SER A 24 24.03 -12.88 -3.50
C SER A 24 23.34 -11.53 -3.24
N MET A 25 24.06 -10.41 -3.37
CA MET A 25 23.50 -9.07 -3.18
C MET A 25 22.46 -8.69 -4.23
N ALA A 26 22.54 -9.24 -5.45
CA ALA A 26 21.58 -8.95 -6.53
C ALA A 26 20.14 -9.42 -6.21
N PHE A 27 19.98 -10.41 -5.33
CA PHE A 27 18.68 -10.97 -4.96
C PHE A 27 18.03 -10.29 -3.74
N ALA A 28 18.71 -9.32 -3.10
CA ALA A 28 18.23 -8.69 -1.87
C ALA A 28 17.27 -7.50 -2.08
N GLN A 29 16.98 -7.08 -3.31
CA GLN A 29 16.10 -5.94 -3.56
C GLN A 29 14.64 -6.25 -3.17
N SER A 30 14.10 -5.50 -2.20
CA SER A 30 12.70 -5.59 -1.78
C SER A 30 11.76 -5.28 -2.96
N LYS A 31 10.87 -6.22 -3.28
CA LYS A 31 9.79 -6.01 -4.26
C LYS A 31 8.61 -5.19 -3.71
N ASN A 32 8.66 -4.83 -2.43
CA ASN A 32 7.59 -4.09 -1.78
C ASN A 32 7.78 -2.59 -2.01
N ALA A 33 6.75 -1.97 -2.55
CA ALA A 33 6.61 -0.53 -2.62
C ALA A 33 5.61 -0.04 -1.56
N ARG A 34 5.67 1.26 -1.29
CA ARG A 34 4.72 1.97 -0.42
C ARG A 34 4.14 3.14 -1.18
N THR A 35 2.87 3.41 -0.95
CA THR A 35 2.23 4.62 -1.46
C THR A 35 1.12 5.05 -0.51
N SER A 36 0.60 6.23 -0.76
CA SER A 36 -0.48 6.84 -0.01
C SER A 36 -1.53 7.38 -0.97
N LEU A 37 -2.80 7.19 -0.62
CA LEU A 37 -3.96 7.71 -1.35
C LEU A 37 -4.84 8.47 -0.36
N VAL A 38 -5.48 9.54 -0.81
CA VAL A 38 -6.53 10.21 -0.04
C VAL A 38 -7.84 9.51 -0.38
N VAL A 39 -8.57 9.05 0.63
CA VAL A 39 -9.85 8.35 0.44
C VAL A 39 -10.87 8.93 1.39
N ASP A 40 -12.01 9.35 0.87
CA ASP A 40 -13.04 9.98 1.67
C ASP A 40 -13.84 8.97 2.50
N GLY A 41 -14.03 9.30 3.77
CA GLY A 41 -14.74 8.51 4.76
C GLY A 41 -14.81 9.26 6.07
N VAL A 42 -15.66 8.82 7.00
CA VAL A 42 -15.94 9.57 8.24
C VAL A 42 -15.83 8.75 9.52
N CYS A 43 -15.78 7.41 9.44
CA CYS A 43 -15.86 6.56 10.63
C CYS A 43 -15.15 5.20 10.48
N GLY A 44 -15.14 4.42 11.56
CA GLY A 44 -14.54 3.08 11.60
C GLY A 44 -15.14 2.09 10.59
N MET A 45 -16.43 2.22 10.25
CA MET A 45 -17.02 1.38 9.20
C MET A 45 -16.50 1.74 7.80
N CYS A 46 -16.21 3.02 7.56
CA CYS A 46 -15.53 3.45 6.33
C CYS A 46 -14.14 2.83 6.27
N LYS A 47 -13.38 2.92 7.36
CA LYS A 47 -12.03 2.34 7.49
C LYS A 47 -12.03 0.86 7.07
N GLU A 48 -12.87 0.05 7.70
CA GLU A 48 -12.94 -1.38 7.39
C GLU A 48 -13.27 -1.66 5.92
N ARG A 49 -14.23 -0.91 5.35
CA ARG A 49 -14.65 -1.10 3.95
C ARG A 49 -13.52 -0.74 2.98
N ILE A 50 -12.86 0.39 3.19
CA ILE A 50 -11.74 0.89 2.37
C ILE A 50 -10.55 -0.08 2.43
N GLU A 51 -10.16 -0.51 3.63
CA GLU A 51 -9.04 -1.44 3.84
C GLU A 51 -9.34 -2.81 3.20
N LYS A 52 -10.55 -3.35 3.40
CA LYS A 52 -10.98 -4.63 2.79
C LYS A 52 -10.99 -4.55 1.26
N ALA A 53 -11.52 -3.47 0.67
CA ALA A 53 -11.53 -3.28 -0.79
C ALA A 53 -10.11 -3.20 -1.35
N SER A 54 -9.20 -2.54 -0.64
CA SER A 54 -7.79 -2.43 -1.03
C SER A 54 -7.08 -3.78 -1.00
N ILE A 55 -7.25 -4.57 0.07
CA ILE A 55 -6.60 -5.87 0.27
C ILE A 55 -7.05 -6.92 -0.75
N LYS A 56 -8.27 -6.81 -1.30
CA LYS A 56 -8.76 -7.69 -2.37
C LYS A 56 -7.92 -7.62 -3.65
N THR A 57 -7.24 -6.49 -3.88
CA THR A 57 -6.40 -6.31 -5.07
C THR A 57 -5.14 -7.18 -4.97
N LYS A 58 -4.88 -7.99 -6.00
CA LYS A 58 -3.77 -8.93 -5.99
C LYS A 58 -2.43 -8.20 -5.79
N GLY A 59 -1.65 -8.67 -4.82
CA GLY A 59 -0.32 -8.10 -4.55
C GLY A 59 -0.30 -6.95 -3.55
N VAL A 60 -1.46 -6.46 -3.10
CA VAL A 60 -1.56 -5.64 -1.88
C VAL A 60 -1.27 -6.53 -0.67
N LYS A 61 -0.43 -6.05 0.24
CA LYS A 61 0.00 -6.76 1.45
C LYS A 61 -0.54 -6.13 2.73
N SER A 62 -0.73 -4.82 2.71
CA SER A 62 -1.29 -4.05 3.81
C SER A 62 -1.99 -2.83 3.25
N ALA A 63 -3.10 -2.49 3.87
CA ALA A 63 -3.88 -1.29 3.61
C ALA A 63 -4.36 -0.78 4.96
N ILE A 64 -3.93 0.41 5.35
CA ILE A 64 -4.31 1.04 6.62
C ILE A 64 -4.84 2.43 6.31
N TRP A 65 -6.12 2.66 6.55
CA TRP A 65 -6.77 3.96 6.40
C TRP A 65 -6.91 4.64 7.76
N ASN A 66 -6.68 5.95 7.80
CA ASN A 66 -6.82 6.74 9.01
C ASN A 66 -8.02 7.70 8.90
N VAL A 67 -8.89 7.69 9.91
CA VAL A 67 -10.13 8.48 9.95
C VAL A 67 -9.91 9.98 10.15
N GLU A 68 -8.81 10.36 10.77
CA GLU A 68 -8.47 11.76 11.04
C GLU A 68 -7.82 12.40 9.81
N THR A 69 -6.90 11.67 9.17
CA THR A 69 -6.10 12.20 8.05
C THR A 69 -6.68 11.87 6.68
N HIS A 70 -7.68 10.96 6.63
CA HIS A 70 -8.29 10.43 5.41
C HIS A 70 -7.25 9.72 4.50
N GLU A 71 -6.12 9.31 5.08
CA GLU A 71 -4.99 8.77 4.35
C GLU A 71 -5.02 7.24 4.36
N LEU A 72 -5.03 6.62 3.17
CA LEU A 72 -4.84 5.19 2.96
C LEU A 72 -3.37 4.88 2.65
N LYS A 73 -2.67 4.28 3.61
CA LYS A 73 -1.29 3.80 3.42
C LYS A 73 -1.30 2.37 2.90
N LEU A 74 -0.64 2.15 1.78
CA LEU A 74 -0.53 0.85 1.13
C LEU A 74 0.90 0.31 1.18
N ILE A 75 1.02 -0.99 1.43
CA ILE A 75 2.23 -1.76 1.15
C ILE A 75 1.85 -2.83 0.13
N TYR A 76 2.56 -2.89 -0.99
CA TYR A 76 2.20 -3.77 -2.10
C TYR A 76 3.43 -4.25 -2.86
N ASN A 77 3.29 -5.31 -3.63
CA ASN A 77 4.31 -5.79 -4.54
C ASN A 77 4.19 -5.04 -5.88
N ALA A 78 5.15 -4.17 -6.20
CA ALA A 78 5.13 -3.34 -7.40
C ALA A 78 5.16 -4.12 -8.72
N LYS A 79 5.51 -5.42 -8.68
CA LYS A 79 5.48 -6.31 -9.86
C LYS A 79 4.14 -7.06 -10.01
N LYS A 80 3.20 -6.90 -9.08
CA LYS A 80 1.96 -7.68 -9.04
C LYS A 80 0.70 -6.83 -8.87
N ALA A 81 0.78 -5.74 -8.11
CA ALA A 81 -0.37 -4.90 -7.82
C ALA A 81 -0.53 -3.81 -8.87
N ASP A 82 -1.77 -3.56 -9.25
CA ASP A 82 -2.17 -2.41 -10.05
C ASP A 82 -2.87 -1.38 -9.14
N LEU A 83 -2.29 -0.19 -9.00
CA LEU A 83 -2.89 0.88 -8.20
C LEU A 83 -4.18 1.42 -8.82
N GLY A 84 -4.36 1.30 -10.14
CA GLY A 84 -5.62 1.58 -10.80
C GLY A 84 -6.73 0.66 -10.31
N GLU A 85 -6.46 -0.65 -10.26
CA GLU A 85 -7.40 -1.65 -9.72
C GLU A 85 -7.75 -1.38 -8.25
N VAL A 86 -6.78 -0.99 -7.42
CA VAL A 86 -7.04 -0.58 -6.03
C VAL A 86 -8.05 0.58 -5.97
N LYS A 87 -7.82 1.64 -6.76
CA LYS A 87 -8.74 2.80 -6.81
C LYS A 87 -10.13 2.37 -7.28
N GLN A 88 -10.23 1.58 -8.35
CA GLN A 88 -11.52 1.09 -8.85
C GLN A 88 -12.27 0.24 -7.82
N ASN A 89 -11.58 -0.63 -7.10
CA ASN A 89 -12.18 -1.45 -6.04
C ASN A 89 -12.72 -0.59 -4.89
N ILE A 90 -12.05 0.52 -4.54
CA ILE A 90 -12.52 1.46 -3.51
C ILE A 90 -13.73 2.26 -4.00
N LEU A 91 -13.71 2.75 -5.25
CA LEU A 91 -14.84 3.45 -5.87
C LEU A 91 -16.08 2.56 -5.94
N ALA A 92 -15.91 1.28 -6.29
CA ALA A 92 -16.98 0.30 -6.38
C ALA A 92 -17.67 0.02 -5.03
N VAL A 93 -17.01 0.28 -3.91
CA VAL A 93 -17.59 0.16 -2.56
C VAL A 93 -18.05 1.51 -1.98
N GLY A 94 -18.15 2.55 -2.83
CA GLY A 94 -18.79 3.82 -2.51
C GLY A 94 -17.88 4.91 -1.96
N HIS A 95 -16.55 4.76 -2.04
CA HIS A 95 -15.59 5.72 -1.50
C HIS A 95 -14.82 6.45 -2.60
N ASP A 96 -14.79 7.78 -2.52
CA ASP A 96 -14.03 8.66 -3.42
C ASP A 96 -12.53 8.53 -3.13
N VAL A 97 -11.71 8.59 -4.18
CA VAL A 97 -10.25 8.39 -4.07
C VAL A 97 -9.52 9.45 -4.87
N ASN A 98 -8.74 10.28 -4.18
CA ASN A 98 -8.13 11.50 -4.74
C ASN A 98 -9.20 12.31 -5.50
N ASP A 99 -9.00 12.49 -6.81
CA ASP A 99 -9.91 13.24 -7.69
C ASP A 99 -10.99 12.37 -8.36
N LEU A 100 -11.04 11.07 -8.05
CA LEU A 100 -12.00 10.12 -8.63
C LEU A 100 -13.21 9.97 -7.71
N LYS A 101 -14.41 10.09 -8.30
CA LYS A 101 -15.67 9.93 -7.59
C LYS A 101 -16.30 8.57 -7.84
N ALA A 102 -16.74 7.91 -6.77
CA ALA A 102 -17.61 6.76 -6.82
C ALA A 102 -18.94 7.17 -7.47
N SER A 103 -19.54 6.25 -8.23
CA SER A 103 -20.90 6.45 -8.77
C SER A 103 -21.89 6.71 -7.63
N ASP A 104 -22.95 7.46 -7.92
CA ASP A 104 -24.00 7.72 -6.92
C ASP A 104 -24.66 6.43 -6.42
N GLU A 105 -24.78 5.39 -7.26
CA GLU A 105 -25.27 4.07 -6.85
C GLU A 105 -24.37 3.45 -5.76
N ALA A 106 -23.07 3.31 -6.04
CA ALA A 106 -22.10 2.79 -5.07
C ALA A 106 -22.06 3.64 -3.79
N TYR A 107 -22.06 4.97 -3.91
CA TYR A 107 -22.10 5.88 -2.76
C TYR A 107 -23.36 5.70 -1.92
N ASN A 108 -24.53 5.57 -2.54
CA ASN A 108 -25.80 5.43 -1.82
C ASN A 108 -25.98 4.04 -1.19
N SER A 109 -25.22 3.03 -1.64
CA SER A 109 -25.23 1.66 -1.10
C SER A 109 -24.53 1.53 0.27
N VAL A 110 -23.70 2.51 0.66
CA VAL A 110 -23.05 2.52 1.97
C VAL A 110 -24.07 2.76 3.08
N HIS A 111 -23.71 2.38 4.31
CA HIS A 111 -24.54 2.68 5.48
C HIS A 111 -24.81 4.20 5.59
N ALA A 112 -25.97 4.61 6.10
CA ALA A 112 -26.37 6.01 6.16
C ALA A 112 -25.33 6.94 6.81
N CYS A 113 -24.70 6.48 7.91
CA CYS A 113 -23.64 7.25 8.58
C CYS A 113 -22.31 7.33 7.78
N CYS A 114 -22.14 6.54 6.73
CA CYS A 114 -20.95 6.55 5.88
C CYS A 114 -21.10 7.48 4.67
N ARG A 115 -22.21 8.22 4.56
CA ARG A 115 -22.48 9.16 3.46
C ARG A 115 -21.68 10.44 3.65
N TYR A 116 -20.36 10.33 3.52
CA TYR A 116 -19.36 11.37 3.81
C TYR A 116 -19.45 12.62 2.92
N ARG A 117 -20.26 12.63 1.86
CA ARG A 117 -20.51 13.84 1.04
C ARG A 117 -21.61 14.72 1.65
N ASP A 118 -22.41 14.19 2.57
CA ASP A 118 -23.47 14.91 3.27
C ASP A 118 -22.89 15.71 4.45
N GLU A 119 -23.17 17.02 4.48
CA GLU A 119 -22.69 17.91 5.54
C GLU A 119 -23.23 17.55 6.93
N ALA A 120 -24.49 17.10 7.04
CA ALA A 120 -25.06 16.70 8.32
C ALA A 120 -24.32 15.47 8.88
N VAL A 121 -24.00 14.50 8.02
CA VAL A 121 -23.21 13.33 8.39
C VAL A 121 -21.79 13.74 8.82
N LYS A 122 -21.15 14.66 8.10
CA LYS A 122 -19.82 15.16 8.50
C LYS A 122 -19.86 15.81 9.88
N ASP A 123 -20.86 16.64 10.16
CA ASP A 123 -20.99 17.36 11.43
C ASP A 123 -21.21 16.42 12.62
N ASP A 124 -21.99 15.35 12.44
CA ASP A 124 -22.18 14.33 13.47
C ASP A 124 -20.87 13.61 13.83
N HIS A 125 -19.95 13.45 12.87
CA HIS A 125 -18.64 12.82 13.08
C HIS A 125 -17.52 13.81 13.43
N LYS A 126 -17.79 15.12 13.47
CA LYS A 126 -16.85 16.11 14.01
C LYS A 126 -16.85 16.08 15.54
N LYS A 127 -18.01 15.86 16.16
CA LYS A 127 -18.18 15.89 17.63
C LYS A 127 -17.45 14.76 18.36
N GLU A 128 -17.13 13.66 17.68
CA GLU A 128 -16.34 12.55 18.26
C GLU A 128 -14.83 12.86 18.33
N LYS A 129 -14.35 13.92 17.65
CA LYS A 129 -12.91 14.24 17.60
C LYS A 129 -12.40 15.05 18.81
N ASP A 130 -13.32 15.57 19.62
CA ASP A 130 -13.03 16.45 20.75
C ASP A 130 -13.11 15.76 22.13
N GLN A 131 -13.10 14.42 22.16
CA GLN A 131 -13.25 13.62 23.38
C GLN A 131 -12.03 12.77 23.73
#